data_AF-A0A2D6LWG8-F1
#
_entry.id   AF-A0A2D6LWG8-F1
#
_cell.length_a   1.000
_cell.length_b   1.000
_cell.length_c   1.000
_cell.angle_alpha   90.00
_cell.angle_beta   90.00
_cell.angle_gamma   90.00
#
_symmetry.space_group_name_H-M   'P 1'
#
loop_
_entity.id
_entity.type
_entity.pdbx_description
1 polymer ?
#
loop_
_entity_poly.entity_id
_entity_poly.type
_entity_poly.pdbx_seq_one_letter_code
_entity_poly.pdbx_strand_id
1 'polypeptide(L)'
;MKTNFIFLFFILILVNGVIATGFSPTKLVYELKENEEGCKTVTVNSESEKITVLDKWAENKDMEWKVSLFEEESSYHGISIDYQEELISEDKVEVCLEGSKSGEHHGVLLLREEQEGNSVVQMGVWLKATIEGKEVVESNPSSGSSGGGSSGGSSYTEVEEESKEEVKVEEKQVVENIQESIDENINEEENKITGKVVKENKTNFAWFAIPVALVILTVIIILIKKK
;
A
#
# COMPACT_ATOMS: atom_id res chain seq x y z
N MET A 1 48.38 -18.97 16.06
CA MET A 1 47.50 -18.42 15.00
C MET A 1 46.30 -19.32 14.68
N LYS A 2 46.44 -20.65 14.56
CA LYS A 2 45.32 -21.54 14.20
C LYS A 2 44.12 -21.54 15.17
N THR A 3 44.34 -21.34 16.46
CA THR A 3 43.29 -21.36 17.50
C THR A 3 42.38 -20.13 17.46
N ASN A 4 42.89 -18.96 17.04
CA ASN A 4 42.10 -17.73 16.95
C ASN A 4 41.11 -17.77 15.77
N PHE A 5 41.44 -18.50 14.71
CA PHE A 5 40.58 -18.66 13.53
C PHE A 5 39.34 -19.52 13.83
N ILE A 6 39.51 -20.60 14.59
CA ILE A 6 38.41 -21.48 15.00
C ILE A 6 37.40 -20.74 15.88
N PHE A 7 37.88 -19.87 16.78
CA PHE A 7 37.02 -19.08 17.65
C PHE A 7 36.16 -18.07 16.86
N LEU A 8 36.76 -17.42 15.86
CA LEU A 8 36.07 -16.45 15.00
C LEU A 8 35.02 -17.14 14.09
N PHE A 9 35.32 -18.36 13.63
CA PHE A 9 34.37 -19.20 12.88
C PHE A 9 33.17 -19.64 13.73
N PHE A 10 33.37 -19.98 15.00
CA PHE A 10 32.26 -20.29 15.91
C PHE A 10 31.37 -19.09 16.21
N ILE A 11 31.94 -17.88 16.32
CA ILE A 11 31.14 -16.65 16.45
C ILE A 11 30.27 -16.42 15.21
N LEU A 12 30.79 -16.68 14.01
CA LEU A 12 30.05 -16.56 12.75
C LEU A 12 28.89 -17.55 12.64
N ILE A 13 29.04 -18.78 13.15
CA ILE A 13 27.96 -19.78 13.16
C ILE A 13 26.89 -19.46 14.20
N LEU A 14 27.26 -18.77 15.30
CA LEU A 14 26.31 -18.38 16.35
C LEU A 14 25.46 -17.16 15.99
N VAL A 15 25.72 -16.49 14.85
CA VAL A 15 24.81 -15.51 14.28
C VAL A 15 23.68 -16.28 13.58
N ASN A 16 22.80 -16.87 14.38
CA ASN A 16 21.61 -17.57 13.91
C ASN A 16 20.77 -16.65 13.01
N GLY A 17 20.10 -17.29 12.04
CA GLY A 17 19.42 -16.69 10.90
C GLY A 17 18.61 -15.45 11.24
N VAL A 18 18.86 -14.39 10.49
CA VAL A 18 17.95 -13.25 10.44
C VAL A 18 16.69 -13.76 9.73
N ILE A 19 15.60 -13.91 10.48
CA ILE A 19 14.27 -14.15 9.91
C ILE A 19 13.97 -12.94 9.02
N ALA A 20 13.83 -13.20 7.72
CA ALA A 20 13.62 -12.16 6.73
C ALA A 20 12.14 -12.11 6.38
N THR A 21 11.44 -11.11 6.88
CA THR A 21 10.09 -10.80 6.43
C THR A 21 10.14 -9.91 5.20
N GLY A 22 9.38 -10.24 4.17
CA GLY A 22 9.32 -9.51 2.91
C GLY A 22 7.90 -9.34 2.42
N PHE A 23 7.68 -8.30 1.63
CA PHE A 23 6.39 -8.07 0.96
C PHE A 23 6.60 -7.36 -0.37
N SER A 24 5.67 -7.56 -1.30
CA SER A 24 5.70 -6.92 -2.62
C SER A 24 4.29 -6.83 -3.20
N PRO A 25 3.90 -5.71 -3.84
CA PRO A 25 4.67 -4.48 -4.01
C PRO A 25 4.69 -3.62 -2.74
N THR A 26 5.50 -2.56 -2.74
CA THR A 26 5.54 -1.56 -1.65
C THR A 26 4.46 -0.48 -1.79
N LYS A 27 3.77 -0.43 -2.93
CA LYS A 27 2.72 0.54 -3.24
C LYS A 27 1.63 -0.09 -4.10
N LEU A 28 0.37 0.26 -3.81
CA LEU A 28 -0.80 -0.01 -4.62
C LEU A 28 -1.40 1.33 -5.07
N VAL A 29 -1.68 1.45 -6.36
CA VAL A 29 -2.27 2.64 -6.97
C VAL A 29 -3.60 2.27 -7.61
N TYR A 30 -4.70 2.89 -7.21
CA TYR A 30 -6.03 2.67 -7.75
C TYR A 30 -6.48 3.90 -8.53
N GLU A 31 -6.98 3.68 -9.73
CA GLU A 31 -7.61 4.68 -10.59
C GLU A 31 -9.02 4.15 -10.85
N LEU A 32 -10.01 4.74 -10.18
CA LEU A 32 -11.37 4.24 -10.11
C LEU A 32 -12.36 5.35 -10.44
N LYS A 33 -13.55 5.00 -10.88
CA LYS A 33 -14.71 5.90 -10.87
C LYS A 33 -15.46 5.79 -9.55
N GLU A 34 -16.32 6.75 -9.25
CA GLU A 34 -17.21 6.66 -8.09
C GLU A 34 -18.04 5.36 -8.11
N ASN A 35 -17.90 4.56 -7.05
CA ASN A 35 -18.49 3.24 -6.83
C ASN A 35 -17.97 2.14 -7.79
N GLU A 36 -16.80 2.34 -8.38
CA GLU A 36 -16.06 1.29 -9.07
C GLU A 36 -15.15 0.58 -8.07
N GLU A 37 -15.14 -0.75 -8.12
CA GLU A 37 -14.26 -1.60 -7.32
C GLU A 37 -13.04 -2.01 -8.14
N GLY A 38 -11.86 -1.90 -7.55
CA GLY A 38 -10.62 -2.43 -8.12
C GLY A 38 -9.86 -3.27 -7.09
N CYS A 39 -9.33 -4.42 -7.53
CA CYS A 39 -8.56 -5.32 -6.67
C CYS A 39 -7.10 -5.40 -7.12
N LYS A 40 -6.18 -5.48 -6.14
CA LYS A 40 -4.75 -5.68 -6.38
C LYS A 40 -4.17 -6.67 -5.39
N THR A 41 -3.13 -7.39 -5.79
CA THR A 41 -2.51 -8.43 -4.95
C THR A 41 -1.24 -7.93 -4.28
N VAL A 42 -1.10 -8.22 -2.98
CA VAL A 42 0.13 -8.11 -2.20
C VAL A 42 0.62 -9.51 -1.88
N THR A 43 1.88 -9.80 -2.19
CA THR A 43 2.55 -11.03 -1.76
C THR A 43 3.29 -10.75 -0.46
N VAL A 44 3.07 -11.59 0.55
CA VAL A 44 3.75 -11.50 1.84
C VAL A 44 4.53 -12.79 2.07
N ASN A 45 5.83 -12.66 2.35
CA ASN A 45 6.69 -13.78 2.74
C ASN A 45 7.13 -13.56 4.18
N SER A 46 6.76 -14.49 5.05
CA SER A 46 6.97 -14.42 6.49
C SER A 46 7.00 -15.84 7.02
N GLU A 47 7.91 -16.08 7.97
CA GLU A 47 7.99 -17.35 8.71
C GLU A 47 7.07 -17.36 9.95
N SER A 48 6.35 -16.26 10.21
CA SER A 48 5.45 -16.18 11.36
C SER A 48 4.12 -16.87 11.08
N GLU A 49 3.54 -17.42 12.15
CA GLU A 49 2.26 -18.12 12.08
C GLU A 49 1.10 -17.18 11.76
N LYS A 50 1.21 -15.90 12.14
CA LYS A 50 0.15 -14.91 12.03
C LYS A 50 0.67 -13.53 11.69
N ILE A 51 0.03 -12.90 10.71
CA ILE A 51 0.20 -11.50 10.34
C ILE A 51 -1.17 -10.82 10.38
N THR A 52 -1.27 -9.72 11.12
CA THR A 52 -2.47 -8.89 11.14
C THR A 52 -2.35 -7.78 10.10
N VAL A 53 -3.39 -7.60 9.30
CA VAL A 53 -3.50 -6.56 8.28
C VAL A 53 -4.48 -5.50 8.77
N LEU A 54 -4.11 -4.22 8.63
CA LEU A 54 -4.95 -3.09 9.00
C LEU A 54 -4.63 -1.88 8.12
N ASP A 55 -5.62 -1.07 7.78
CA ASP A 55 -5.44 0.15 6.99
C ASP A 55 -5.49 1.42 7.84
N LYS A 56 -4.77 2.44 7.38
CA LYS A 56 -4.84 3.81 7.91
C LYS A 56 -4.76 4.82 6.77
N TRP A 57 -5.46 5.94 6.92
CA TRP A 57 -5.58 6.96 5.90
C TRP A 57 -5.10 8.32 6.39
N ALA A 58 -4.62 9.13 5.45
CA ALA A 58 -4.23 10.50 5.68
C ALA A 58 -5.48 11.39 5.70
N GLU A 59 -5.57 12.32 6.66
CA GLU A 59 -6.68 13.29 6.75
C GLU A 59 -6.86 14.09 5.44
N ASN A 60 -5.76 14.37 4.75
CA ASN A 60 -5.76 15.07 3.47
C ASN A 60 -4.62 14.58 2.55
N LYS A 61 -4.77 14.85 1.24
CA LYS A 61 -3.82 14.44 0.20
C LYS A 61 -2.47 15.16 0.23
N ASP A 62 -2.37 16.30 0.92
CA ASP A 62 -1.17 17.13 0.96
C ASP A 62 -0.25 16.73 2.13
N MET A 63 -0.64 15.72 2.90
CA MET A 63 0.11 15.20 4.03
C MET A 63 1.37 14.46 3.57
N GLU A 64 2.45 14.60 4.33
CA GLU A 64 3.68 13.86 4.07
C GLU A 64 3.47 12.35 4.24
N TRP A 65 4.08 11.54 3.36
CA TRP A 65 4.00 10.08 3.36
C TRP A 65 4.71 9.46 4.59
N LYS A 66 4.08 9.58 5.75
CA LYS A 66 4.56 9.09 7.04
C LYS A 66 3.43 8.39 7.77
N VAL A 67 3.60 7.08 8.00
CA VAL A 67 2.62 6.22 8.69
C VAL A 67 2.16 6.79 10.03
N SER A 68 3.05 7.48 10.76
CA SER A 68 2.72 8.07 12.06
C SER A 68 1.77 9.27 11.99
N LEU A 69 1.51 9.81 10.81
CA LEU A 69 0.59 10.92 10.60
C LEU A 69 -0.79 10.44 10.11
N PHE A 70 -0.91 9.17 9.73
CA PHE A 70 -2.15 8.61 9.21
C PHE A 70 -2.94 8.06 10.39
N GLU A 71 -4.05 8.70 10.71
CA GLU A 71 -4.90 8.37 11.86
C GLU A 71 -6.34 8.07 11.47
N GLU A 72 -6.74 8.41 10.24
CA GLU A 72 -8.12 8.27 9.77
C GLU A 72 -8.43 6.86 9.28
N GLU A 73 -9.71 6.50 9.33
CA GLU A 73 -10.27 5.28 8.76
C GLU A 73 -10.69 5.51 7.30
N SER A 74 -10.69 4.44 6.49
CA SER A 74 -11.17 4.46 5.10
C SER A 74 -12.57 5.06 4.96
N SER A 75 -13.45 4.76 5.91
CA SER A 75 -14.83 5.23 5.96
C SER A 75 -14.98 6.75 5.99
N TYR A 76 -14.03 7.47 6.63
CA TYR A 76 -14.01 8.94 6.67
C TYR A 76 -13.96 9.55 5.26
N HIS A 77 -13.16 8.92 4.39
CA HIS A 77 -13.00 9.30 3.00
C HIS A 77 -14.05 8.72 2.06
N GLY A 78 -15.03 7.97 2.58
CA GLY A 78 -16.01 7.27 1.75
C GLY A 78 -15.37 6.14 0.94
N ILE A 79 -14.28 5.57 1.43
CA ILE A 79 -13.60 4.41 0.85
C ILE A 79 -14.08 3.16 1.59
N SER A 80 -14.43 2.12 0.84
CA SER A 80 -14.60 0.75 1.32
C SER A 80 -13.40 -0.05 0.86
N ILE A 81 -12.73 -0.73 1.79
CA ILE A 81 -11.58 -1.58 1.48
C ILE A 81 -11.81 -2.96 2.08
N ASP A 82 -11.54 -4.00 1.29
CA ASP A 82 -11.68 -5.40 1.68
C ASP A 82 -10.34 -6.11 1.49
N TYR A 83 -9.94 -6.83 2.54
CA TYR A 83 -8.74 -7.64 2.58
C TYR A 83 -8.85 -8.64 3.73
N GLN A 84 -8.05 -9.71 3.66
CA GLN A 84 -7.97 -10.68 4.74
C GLN A 84 -7.21 -10.09 5.95
N GLU A 85 -7.91 -9.90 7.07
CA GLU A 85 -7.36 -9.30 8.30
C GLU A 85 -6.24 -10.15 8.94
N GLU A 86 -6.30 -11.47 8.77
CA GLU A 86 -5.33 -12.41 9.34
C GLU A 86 -4.76 -13.35 8.27
N LEU A 87 -3.45 -13.28 8.08
CA LEU A 87 -2.72 -14.11 7.12
C LEU A 87 -1.89 -15.18 7.84
N ILE A 88 -1.75 -16.32 7.18
CA ILE A 88 -0.84 -17.40 7.57
C ILE A 88 0.37 -17.33 6.61
N SER A 89 1.55 -17.74 7.09
CA SER A 89 2.82 -17.84 6.34
C SER A 89 2.68 -18.05 4.83
N GLU A 90 3.35 -17.18 4.04
CA GLU A 90 3.44 -17.20 2.57
C GLU A 90 2.09 -17.09 1.83
N ASP A 91 1.46 -15.92 1.91
CA ASP A 91 0.16 -15.68 1.29
C ASP A 91 0.16 -14.56 0.25
N LYS A 92 -0.82 -14.66 -0.66
CA LYS A 92 -1.20 -13.60 -1.59
C LYS A 92 -2.50 -12.99 -1.10
N VAL A 93 -2.41 -11.75 -0.65
CA VAL A 93 -3.55 -10.97 -0.18
C VAL A 93 -4.12 -10.22 -1.37
N GLU A 94 -5.38 -10.46 -1.69
CA GLU A 94 -6.13 -9.58 -2.57
C GLU A 94 -6.71 -8.42 -1.75
N VAL A 95 -6.49 -7.20 -2.22
CA VAL A 95 -6.92 -5.96 -1.59
C VAL A 95 -7.83 -5.25 -2.58
N CYS A 96 -9.13 -5.28 -2.29
CA CYS A 96 -10.17 -4.65 -3.10
C CYS A 96 -10.55 -3.31 -2.49
N LEU A 97 -10.70 -2.30 -3.34
CA LEU A 97 -11.04 -0.94 -2.93
C LEU A 97 -12.16 -0.41 -3.80
N GLU A 98 -13.17 0.18 -3.16
CA GLU A 98 -14.26 0.93 -3.76
C GLU A 98 -14.34 2.32 -3.13
N GLY A 99 -14.64 3.35 -3.91
CA GLY A 99 -14.69 4.73 -3.45
C GLY A 99 -15.96 5.47 -3.84
N SER A 100 -16.65 6.08 -2.87
CA SER A 100 -17.91 6.81 -3.10
C SER A 100 -17.73 8.33 -3.24
N LYS A 101 -16.58 8.88 -2.83
CA LYS A 101 -16.24 10.30 -2.95
C LYS A 101 -15.12 10.48 -3.95
N SER A 102 -15.28 11.40 -4.87
CA SER A 102 -14.22 11.78 -5.80
C SER A 102 -13.07 12.52 -5.12
N GLY A 103 -11.85 12.31 -5.60
CA GLY A 103 -10.64 12.91 -5.04
C GLY A 103 -9.44 11.97 -5.07
N GLU A 104 -8.32 12.50 -4.58
CA GLU A 104 -7.10 11.72 -4.33
C GLU A 104 -7.00 11.43 -2.83
N HIS A 105 -6.76 10.16 -2.50
CA HIS A 105 -6.69 9.66 -1.14
C HIS A 105 -5.42 8.84 -0.94
N HIS A 106 -4.74 9.08 0.17
CA HIS A 106 -3.51 8.37 0.54
C HIS A 106 -3.74 7.57 1.81
N GLY A 107 -3.24 6.33 1.80
CA GLY A 107 -3.32 5.44 2.92
C GLY A 107 -2.13 4.51 3.00
N VAL A 108 -2.16 3.63 3.99
CA VAL A 108 -1.16 2.59 4.18
C VAL A 108 -1.86 1.33 4.68
N LEU A 109 -1.55 0.20 4.07
CA LEU A 109 -1.88 -1.12 4.58
C LEU A 109 -0.73 -1.60 5.45
N LEU A 110 -0.97 -1.72 6.74
CA LEU A 110 0.00 -2.12 7.75
C LEU A 110 -0.07 -3.63 7.96
N LEU A 111 1.07 -4.29 7.74
CA LEU A 111 1.27 -5.71 7.99
C LEU A 111 2.03 -5.85 9.30
N ARG A 112 1.35 -6.36 10.34
CA ARG A 112 1.89 -6.49 11.69
C ARG A 112 2.14 -7.97 11.99
N GLU A 113 3.39 -8.29 12.23
CA GLU A 113 3.87 -9.64 12.50
C GLU A 113 4.34 -9.73 13.96
N GLU A 114 3.80 -10.69 14.70
CA GLU A 114 4.24 -11.00 16.07
C GLU A 114 5.36 -12.04 16.02
N GLN A 115 6.55 -11.64 16.47
CA GLN A 115 7.75 -12.47 16.48
C GLN A 115 7.99 -13.05 17.88
N GLU A 116 8.75 -14.14 17.96
CA GLU A 116 9.14 -14.74 19.23
C GLU A 116 9.77 -13.72 20.18
N GLY A 117 9.37 -13.75 21.45
CA GLY A 117 9.92 -12.87 22.48
C GLY A 117 9.29 -11.48 22.56
N ASN A 118 8.02 -11.31 22.15
CA ASN A 118 7.25 -10.07 22.18
C ASN A 118 7.81 -8.95 21.29
N SER A 119 8.56 -9.30 20.25
CA SER A 119 8.96 -8.33 19.23
C SER A 119 7.84 -8.21 18.20
N VAL A 120 7.53 -6.98 17.78
CA VAL A 120 6.57 -6.74 16.70
C VAL A 120 7.33 -6.14 15.52
N VAL A 121 7.17 -6.75 14.36
CA VAL A 121 7.64 -6.18 13.09
C VAL A 121 6.42 -5.61 12.38
N GLN A 122 6.50 -4.35 11.98
CA GLN A 122 5.44 -3.67 11.26
C GLN A 122 5.99 -3.18 9.92
N MET A 123 5.31 -3.58 8.85
CA MET A 123 5.60 -3.20 7.48
C MET A 123 4.41 -2.41 6.92
N GLY A 124 4.63 -1.63 5.88
CA GLY A 124 3.59 -0.80 5.27
C GLY A 124 3.62 -0.89 3.76
N VAL A 125 2.46 -1.16 3.15
CA VAL A 125 2.21 -1.01 1.72
C VAL A 125 1.47 0.30 1.51
N TRP A 126 2.06 1.21 0.75
CA TRP A 126 1.44 2.51 0.47
C TRP A 126 0.22 2.35 -0.44
N LEU A 127 -0.87 3.03 -0.10
CA LEU A 127 -2.10 3.05 -0.89
C LEU A 127 -2.29 4.46 -1.46
N LYS A 128 -2.49 4.56 -2.78
CA LYS A 128 -2.97 5.78 -3.43
C LYS A 128 -4.23 5.43 -4.21
N ALA A 129 -5.34 6.10 -3.93
CA ALA A 129 -6.59 5.96 -4.67
C ALA A 129 -6.97 7.30 -5.31
N THR A 130 -7.22 7.29 -6.61
CA THR A 130 -7.75 8.43 -7.36
C THR A 130 -9.13 8.05 -7.85
N ILE A 131 -10.16 8.73 -7.35
CA ILE A 131 -11.56 8.44 -7.66
C ILE A 131 -12.10 9.57 -8.53
N GLU A 132 -12.43 9.25 -9.78
CA GLU A 132 -13.03 10.16 -10.74
C GLU A 132 -14.52 10.36 -10.45
N GLY A 133 -14.91 11.63 -10.30
CA GLY A 133 -16.30 12.00 -10.09
C GLY A 133 -17.14 11.82 -11.35
N LYS A 134 -18.43 11.55 -11.20
CA LYS A 134 -19.36 11.63 -12.33
C LYS A 134 -19.37 13.07 -12.83
N GLU A 135 -19.08 13.27 -14.11
CA GLU A 135 -19.42 14.53 -14.77
C GLU A 135 -20.92 14.73 -14.59
N VAL A 136 -21.29 15.68 -13.74
CA VAL A 136 -22.68 16.12 -13.65
C VAL A 136 -22.94 16.75 -15.01
N VAL A 137 -23.54 15.97 -15.92
CA VAL A 137 -24.08 16.51 -17.15
C VAL A 137 -25.11 17.53 -16.69
N GLU A 138 -24.72 18.80 -16.71
CA GLU A 138 -25.59 19.95 -16.48
C GLU A 138 -26.68 19.85 -17.54
N SER A 139 -27.74 19.13 -17.20
CA SER A 139 -28.98 19.14 -17.95
C SER A 139 -29.53 20.53 -17.79
N ASN A 140 -29.12 21.41 -18.71
CA ASN A 140 -29.60 22.77 -18.83
C ASN A 140 -31.13 22.71 -18.72
N PRO A 141 -31.75 23.21 -17.64
CA PRO A 141 -33.19 23.22 -17.54
C PRO A 141 -33.68 24.22 -18.58
N SER A 142 -34.09 23.72 -19.75
CA SER A 142 -34.77 24.53 -20.74
C SER A 142 -36.06 25.02 -20.08
N SER A 143 -36.02 26.30 -19.68
CA SER A 143 -37.16 27.02 -19.13
C SER A 143 -38.20 27.22 -20.22
N GLY A 144 -38.96 26.17 -20.51
CA GLY A 144 -40.17 26.22 -21.32
C GLY A 144 -41.34 26.73 -20.49
N SER A 145 -41.47 28.06 -20.42
CA SER A 145 -42.66 28.72 -19.88
C SER A 145 -43.76 28.74 -20.93
N SER A 146 -44.77 27.88 -20.79
CA SER A 146 -46.11 28.00 -21.40
C SER A 146 -46.96 26.86 -20.85
N GLY A 147 -47.99 27.09 -20.04
CA GLY A 147 -49.26 27.68 -20.46
C GLY A 147 -50.32 26.57 -20.36
N GLY A 148 -51.34 26.77 -19.52
CA GLY A 148 -52.34 25.75 -19.21
C GLY A 148 -53.21 25.31 -20.40
N GLY A 149 -53.72 24.08 -20.34
CA GLY A 149 -54.70 23.59 -21.30
C GLY A 149 -55.07 22.12 -21.05
N SER A 150 -56.37 21.88 -20.93
CA SER A 150 -57.02 20.58 -20.69
C SER A 150 -57.45 19.93 -22.02
N SER A 151 -57.85 18.64 -21.97
CA SER A 151 -58.28 17.72 -23.05
C SER A 151 -57.13 17.06 -23.83
N GLY A 152 -57.09 15.76 -24.11
CA GLY A 152 -58.16 14.76 -24.28
C GLY A 152 -58.23 14.40 -25.76
N GLY A 153 -57.46 13.41 -26.22
CA GLY A 153 -57.53 12.97 -27.62
C GLY A 153 -56.42 12.01 -28.04
N SER A 154 -56.81 10.81 -28.42
CA SER A 154 -55.99 9.75 -29.04
C SER A 154 -55.94 9.97 -30.56
N SER A 155 -54.76 9.87 -31.17
CA SER A 155 -54.60 9.52 -32.59
C SER A 155 -53.15 9.15 -32.90
N TYR A 156 -52.99 8.05 -33.62
CA TYR A 156 -51.74 7.57 -34.22
C TYR A 156 -51.38 8.42 -35.43
N THR A 157 -50.10 8.75 -35.63
CA THR A 157 -49.45 9.14 -36.90
C THR A 157 -47.94 9.02 -36.65
N GLU A 158 -47.30 7.98 -37.16
CA GLU A 158 -46.65 7.86 -38.47
C GLU A 158 -45.23 8.41 -38.46
N VAL A 159 -44.34 7.55 -38.96
CA VAL A 159 -42.89 7.59 -38.91
C VAL A 159 -42.38 8.67 -39.85
N GLU A 160 -41.50 9.55 -39.36
CA GLU A 160 -40.59 10.32 -40.21
C GLU A 160 -39.15 9.90 -39.86
N GLU A 161 -38.58 9.20 -40.84
CA GLU A 161 -37.21 8.74 -40.91
C GLU A 161 -36.39 9.91 -41.45
N GLU A 162 -35.69 10.64 -40.57
CA GLU A 162 -34.79 11.72 -41.00
C GLU A 162 -33.32 11.34 -40.87
N SER A 163 -32.65 11.63 -41.98
CA SER A 163 -31.33 11.27 -42.45
C SER A 163 -30.17 11.39 -41.46
N LYS A 164 -29.29 10.39 -41.53
CA LYS A 164 -27.88 10.46 -41.15
C LYS A 164 -27.19 11.62 -41.87
N GLU A 165 -26.69 12.58 -41.10
CA GLU A 165 -25.63 13.49 -41.54
C GLU A 165 -24.30 12.95 -41.00
N GLU A 166 -23.48 12.39 -41.90
CA GLU A 166 -22.10 12.03 -41.63
C GLU A 166 -21.26 13.31 -41.51
N VAL A 167 -20.98 13.73 -40.28
CA VAL A 167 -19.93 14.73 -40.03
C VAL A 167 -18.57 14.02 -40.10
N LYS A 168 -17.91 14.14 -41.26
CA LYS A 168 -16.48 13.89 -41.39
C LYS A 168 -15.71 15.00 -40.66
N VAL A 169 -15.30 14.72 -39.43
CA VAL A 169 -14.21 15.47 -38.78
C VAL A 169 -12.91 14.73 -39.07
N GLU A 170 -12.23 15.15 -40.14
CA GLU A 170 -10.77 15.03 -40.21
C GLU A 170 -10.20 16.14 -39.31
N GLU A 171 -9.79 15.80 -38.09
CA GLU A 171 -8.85 16.62 -37.35
C GLU A 171 -7.57 15.84 -37.10
N LYS A 172 -6.60 16.19 -37.94
CA LYS A 172 -5.18 15.89 -37.88
C LYS A 172 -4.59 16.07 -36.48
N GLN A 173 -3.88 15.03 -36.04
CA GLN A 173 -2.50 15.09 -35.51
C GLN A 173 -2.14 16.30 -34.62
N VAL A 174 -2.53 16.26 -33.34
CA VAL A 174 -1.81 16.98 -32.26
C VAL A 174 -1.90 16.19 -30.95
N VAL A 175 -1.40 14.95 -30.92
CA VAL A 175 -1.12 14.25 -29.64
C VAL A 175 0.15 13.41 -29.80
N GLU A 176 1.24 14.07 -30.17
CA GLU A 176 2.58 13.48 -30.13
C GLU A 176 3.53 14.63 -29.76
N ASN A 177 3.33 15.21 -28.56
CA ASN A 177 4.30 16.13 -27.93
C ASN A 177 4.01 16.47 -26.45
N ILE A 178 3.27 15.63 -25.72
CA ILE A 178 3.14 15.75 -24.24
C ILE A 178 3.76 14.53 -23.53
N GLN A 179 4.29 13.55 -24.26
CA GLN A 179 4.90 12.33 -23.71
C GLN A 179 6.42 12.43 -23.48
N GLU A 180 7.01 13.62 -23.54
CA GLU A 180 8.48 13.78 -23.39
C GLU A 180 8.89 14.79 -22.31
N SER A 181 7.95 15.29 -21.49
CA SER A 181 8.26 16.20 -20.38
C SER A 181 7.72 15.77 -19.02
N ILE A 182 7.29 14.51 -18.86
CA ILE A 182 6.79 13.95 -17.59
C ILE A 182 7.70 12.83 -17.03
N ASP A 183 8.75 12.41 -17.75
CA ASP A 183 9.62 11.31 -17.31
C ASP A 183 10.92 11.73 -16.58
N GLU A 184 11.23 13.02 -16.47
CA GLU A 184 12.49 13.48 -15.81
C GLU A 184 12.35 13.91 -14.34
N ASN A 185 11.15 13.95 -13.75
CA ASN A 185 10.96 14.35 -12.34
C ASN A 185 10.48 13.25 -11.39
N ILE A 186 10.38 11.99 -11.85
CA ILE A 186 9.91 10.87 -11.01
C ILE A 186 11.07 9.97 -10.53
N ASN A 187 12.29 10.14 -11.05
CA ASN A 187 13.39 9.20 -10.82
C ASN A 187 14.42 9.56 -9.72
N GLU A 188 14.26 10.64 -8.95
CA GLU A 188 15.25 11.03 -7.92
C GLU A 188 14.84 10.82 -6.44
N GLU A 189 13.59 10.43 -6.14
CA GLU A 189 13.18 10.15 -4.74
C GLU A 189 12.84 8.67 -4.43
N GLU A 190 12.92 7.76 -5.39
CA GLU A 190 12.48 6.36 -5.20
C GLU A 190 13.45 5.44 -4.42
N ASN A 191 14.63 5.91 -3.98
CA ASN A 191 15.63 5.01 -3.39
C ASN A 191 16.03 5.30 -1.93
N LYS A 192 15.18 5.99 -1.14
CA LYS A 192 15.52 6.25 0.27
C LYS A 192 14.40 6.11 1.29
N ILE A 193 13.44 5.21 1.04
CA ILE A 193 12.52 4.76 2.10
C ILE A 193 13.11 3.48 2.72
N THR A 194 14.19 3.63 3.48
CA THR A 194 14.59 2.60 4.46
C THR A 194 13.53 2.59 5.55
N GLY A 195 12.64 1.58 5.50
CA GLY A 195 11.67 1.31 6.57
C GLY A 195 12.39 1.29 7.92
N LYS A 196 12.03 2.23 8.79
CA LYS A 196 12.60 2.32 10.12
C LYS A 196 11.97 1.23 10.97
N VAL A 197 12.65 0.09 11.10
CA VAL A 197 12.28 -0.97 12.04
C VAL A 197 12.38 -0.39 13.46
N VAL A 198 11.26 0.00 14.05
CA VAL A 198 11.20 0.43 15.45
C VAL A 198 11.21 -0.83 16.31
N LYS A 199 12.42 -1.33 16.62
CA LYS A 199 12.61 -2.37 17.64
C LYS A 199 12.46 -1.74 19.02
N GLU A 200 11.28 -1.87 19.63
CA GLU A 200 11.13 -1.63 21.07
C GLU A 200 11.55 -2.90 21.83
N ASN A 201 12.87 -3.08 21.99
CA ASN A 201 13.43 -4.30 22.55
C ASN A 201 13.78 -4.12 24.03
N LYS A 202 12.95 -4.63 24.94
CA LYS A 202 13.24 -4.76 26.37
C LYS A 202 13.78 -6.17 26.67
N THR A 203 14.89 -6.55 26.04
CA THR A 203 15.50 -7.86 26.26
C THR A 203 16.29 -7.89 27.57
N ASN A 204 16.08 -8.96 28.33
CA ASN A 204 16.88 -9.29 29.50
C ASN A 204 18.31 -9.62 29.07
N PHE A 205 19.19 -8.62 29.13
CA PHE A 205 20.63 -8.67 28.80
C PHE A 205 21.41 -9.82 29.46
N ALA A 206 20.86 -10.42 30.52
CA ALA A 206 21.50 -11.49 31.29
C ALA A 206 21.77 -12.79 30.49
N TRP A 207 21.00 -13.11 29.46
CA TRP A 207 21.16 -14.39 28.74
C TRP A 207 22.40 -14.43 27.84
N PHE A 208 22.86 -13.27 27.34
CA PHE A 208 24.11 -13.17 26.57
C PHE A 208 25.36 -13.15 27.44
N ALA A 209 25.24 -12.84 28.75
CA ALA A 209 26.39 -12.77 29.65
C ALA A 209 27.01 -14.15 29.95
N ILE A 210 26.20 -15.21 29.96
CA ILE A 210 26.63 -16.58 30.30
C ILE A 210 27.61 -17.16 29.25
N PRO A 211 27.31 -17.17 27.93
CA PRO A 211 28.25 -17.68 26.93
C PRO A 211 29.53 -16.83 26.86
N VAL A 212 29.42 -15.50 27.03
CA VAL A 212 30.58 -14.59 27.06
C VAL A 212 31.49 -14.90 28.25
N ALA A 213 30.91 -15.13 29.44
CA ALA A 213 31.68 -15.50 30.62
C ALA A 213 32.41 -16.84 30.45
N LEU A 214 31.77 -17.85 29.83
CA LEU A 214 32.40 -19.15 29.56
C LEU A 214 33.57 -19.05 28.57
N VAL A 215 33.46 -18.20 27.56
CA VAL A 215 34.56 -17.88 26.63
C VAL A 215 35.72 -17.23 27.39
N ILE A 216 35.47 -16.22 28.21
CA ILE A 216 36.52 -15.55 28.98
C ILE A 216 37.22 -16.55 29.91
N LEU A 217 36.45 -17.40 30.59
CA LEU A 217 36.98 -18.39 31.53
C LEU A 217 37.85 -19.45 30.84
N THR A 218 37.45 -19.91 29.65
CA THR A 218 38.26 -20.85 28.85
C THR A 218 39.56 -20.21 28.37
N VAL A 219 39.56 -18.94 27.94
CA VAL A 219 40.78 -18.20 27.60
C VAL A 219 41.73 -18.09 28.80
N ILE A 220 41.21 -17.76 30.00
CA ILE A 220 42.01 -17.67 31.22
C ILE A 220 42.66 -19.03 31.56
N ILE A 221 41.91 -20.14 31.49
CA ILE A 221 42.45 -21.48 31.76
C ILE A 221 43.59 -21.83 30.78
N ILE A 222 43.44 -21.49 29.49
CA ILE A 222 44.48 -21.72 28.48
C ILE A 222 45.74 -20.89 28.78
N LEU A 223 45.58 -19.63 29.22
CA LEU A 223 46.70 -18.77 29.59
C LEU A 223 47.45 -19.29 30.82
N ILE A 224 46.75 -19.81 31.84
CA ILE A 224 47.37 -20.37 33.05
C ILE A 224 48.16 -21.63 32.72
N LYS A 225 47.64 -22.54 31.90
CA LYS A 225 48.32 -23.80 31.55
C LYS A 225 49.57 -23.64 30.67
N LYS A 226 49.76 -22.47 30.05
CA LYS A 226 50.92 -22.18 29.19
C LYS A 226 52.11 -21.60 29.94
N LYS A 227 51.94 -21.25 31.22
CA LYS A 227 52.98 -20.71 32.09
C LYS A 227 53.58 -21.82 32.95
#